data_AF-A0A971P473-F1
#
_entry.id   AF-A0A971P473-F1
#
_cell.length_a   1.000
_cell.length_b   1.000
_cell.length_c   1.000
_cell.angle_alpha   90.00
_cell.angle_beta   90.00
_cell.angle_gamma   90.00
#
_symmetry.space_group_name_H-M   'P 1'
#
loop_
_entity.id
_entity.type
_entity.pdbx_description
1 polymer ?
#
loop_
_entity_poly.entity_id
_entity_poly.type
_entity_poly.pdbx_seq_one_letter_code
_entity_poly.pdbx_strand_id
1 'polypeptide(L)'
;MNKKKFIIICLALVFIVFTGFAFRLVNSLKKLGTIETQENVSDLSQLPSWVNVPDSAKNISYLQIFWLYNSYEFDISEEEFLDWAKEWPVHKITEPITVMRYTRYILPQPNRDDRDAVDEYESNVFHKISNGHYYYKENENRNGGGICVAYDTDKQRAYFSFAFR
;
A
#
# COMPACT_ATOMS: atom_id res chain seq x y z
N MET A 1 50.68 -26.18 8.44
CA MET A 1 49.94 -25.15 9.23
C MET A 1 49.69 -25.67 10.64
N ASN A 2 49.94 -24.89 11.69
CA ASN A 2 49.73 -25.30 13.09
C ASN A 2 48.23 -25.48 13.39
N LYS A 3 47.83 -26.54 14.10
CA LYS A 3 46.44 -26.80 14.55
C LYS A 3 45.76 -25.56 15.16
N LYS A 4 46.48 -24.77 15.97
CA LYS A 4 45.99 -23.49 16.54
C LYS A 4 45.63 -22.47 15.46
N LYS A 5 46.47 -22.32 14.42
CA LYS A 5 46.22 -21.39 13.30
C LYS A 5 45.00 -21.82 12.49
N PHE A 6 44.84 -23.13 12.27
CA PHE A 6 43.67 -23.67 11.58
C PHE A 6 42.37 -23.41 12.36
N ILE A 7 42.36 -23.66 13.68
CA ILE A 7 41.19 -23.40 14.53
C ILE A 7 40.81 -21.92 14.53
N ILE A 8 41.78 -21.00 14.62
CA ILE A 8 41.52 -19.56 14.58
C ILE A 8 40.88 -19.15 13.24
N ILE A 9 41.36 -19.68 12.11
CA ILE A 9 40.80 -19.39 10.79
C ILE A 9 39.36 -19.93 10.69
N CYS A 10 39.09 -21.14 11.16
CA CYS A 10 37.74 -21.70 11.17
C CYS A 10 36.78 -20.86 12.03
N LEU A 11 37.20 -20.43 13.22
CA LEU A 11 36.39 -19.58 14.10
C LEU A 11 36.12 -18.20 13.46
N ALA A 12 37.12 -17.61 12.80
CA ALA A 12 36.97 -16.34 12.10
C ALA A 12 35.96 -16.45 10.95
N LEU A 13 36.00 -17.54 10.16
CA LEU A 13 35.03 -17.78 9.09
C LEU A 13 33.61 -17.96 9.62
N VAL A 14 33.44 -18.73 10.70
CA VAL A 14 32.12 -18.90 11.34
C VAL A 14 31.59 -17.57 11.86
N PHE A 15 32.45 -16.75 12.47
CA PHE A 15 32.08 -15.42 12.96
C PHE A 15 31.68 -14.46 11.81
N ILE A 16 32.39 -14.46 10.68
CA ILE A 16 32.03 -13.66 9.50
C ILE A 16 30.67 -14.09 8.94
N VAL A 17 30.41 -15.39 8.84
CA VAL A 17 29.12 -15.90 8.35
C VAL A 17 27.99 -15.51 9.32
N PHE A 18 28.22 -15.66 10.62
CA PHE A 18 27.22 -15.34 11.65
C PHE A 18 26.90 -13.84 11.68
N THR A 19 27.93 -12.98 11.64
CA THR A 19 27.75 -11.52 11.61
C THR A 19 27.04 -11.06 10.32
N GLY A 20 27.38 -11.65 9.17
CA GLY A 20 26.68 -11.39 7.90
C GLY A 20 25.20 -11.79 7.95
N PHE A 21 24.88 -12.93 8.55
CA PHE A 21 23.49 -13.36 8.76
C PHE A 21 22.74 -12.43 9.72
N ALA A 22 23.35 -12.06 10.86
CA ALA A 22 22.76 -11.14 11.82
C ALA A 22 22.48 -9.76 11.19
N PHE A 23 23.40 -9.24 10.36
CA PHE A 23 23.20 -7.98 9.65
C PHE A 23 22.04 -8.04 8.66
N ARG A 24 21.92 -9.14 7.89
CA ARG A 24 20.77 -9.37 7.00
C ARG A 24 19.47 -9.45 7.79
N LEU A 25 19.46 -10.16 8.91
CA LEU A 25 18.28 -10.30 9.76
C LEU A 25 17.83 -8.94 10.32
N VAL A 26 18.75 -8.15 10.87
CA VAL A 26 18.45 -6.81 11.41
C VAL A 26 17.91 -5.88 10.32
N ASN A 27 18.48 -5.91 9.11
CA ASN A 27 17.98 -5.10 8.00
C ASN A 27 16.58 -5.55 7.54
N SER A 28 16.30 -6.85 7.51
CA SER A 28 14.95 -7.36 7.24
C SER A 28 13.95 -6.92 8.31
N LEU A 29 14.34 -6.98 9.59
CA LEU A 29 13.48 -6.56 10.70
C LEU A 29 13.20 -5.05 10.68
N LYS A 30 14.19 -4.21 10.33
CA LYS A 30 13.96 -2.76 10.17
C LYS A 30 12.95 -2.45 9.07
N LYS A 31 12.98 -3.19 7.95
CA LYS A 31 12.03 -3.00 6.85
C LYS A 31 10.59 -3.38 7.25
N LEU A 32 10.40 -4.34 8.16
CA LEU A 32 9.06 -4.75 8.62
C LEU A 32 8.31 -3.66 9.40
N GLY A 33 9.02 -2.68 9.96
CA GLY A 33 8.41 -1.54 10.67
C GLY A 33 8.29 -0.27 9.84
N THR A 34 8.69 -0.29 8.56
CA THR A 34 8.69 0.92 7.73
C THR A 34 7.30 1.16 7.14
N ILE A 35 6.74 2.31 7.47
CA ILE A 35 5.60 2.90 6.78
C ILE A 35 6.17 3.93 5.81
N GLU A 36 5.95 3.73 4.52
CA GLU A 36 6.29 4.68 3.47
C GLU A 36 5.01 5.37 3.02
N THR A 37 4.97 6.71 3.06
CA THR A 37 3.79 7.45 2.63
C THR A 37 4.17 8.82 2.11
N GLN A 38 3.43 9.30 1.11
CA GLN A 38 3.54 10.66 0.59
C GLN A 38 2.18 11.10 0.07
N GLU A 39 1.94 12.40 0.09
CA GLU A 39 0.70 13.02 -0.39
C GLU A 39 1.00 14.04 -1.49
N ASN A 40 0.05 14.21 -2.40
CA ASN A 40 0.08 15.22 -3.47
C ASN A 40 1.37 15.22 -4.30
N VAL A 41 1.93 14.03 -4.56
CA VAL A 41 3.10 13.87 -5.43
C VAL A 41 2.70 14.24 -6.86
N SER A 42 3.41 15.22 -7.42
CA SER A 42 3.22 15.69 -8.80
C SER A 42 4.35 15.25 -9.74
N ASP A 43 5.51 14.88 -9.18
CA ASP A 43 6.68 14.43 -9.94
C ASP A 43 6.77 12.91 -9.90
N LEU A 44 6.45 12.27 -11.03
CA LEU A 44 6.43 10.80 -11.15
C LEU A 44 7.80 10.17 -10.90
N SER A 45 8.90 10.91 -11.08
CA SER A 45 10.25 10.39 -10.83
C SER A 45 10.54 10.15 -9.34
N GLN A 46 9.73 10.72 -8.46
CA GLN A 46 9.82 10.54 -7.01
C GLN A 46 9.00 9.33 -6.53
N LEU A 47 8.17 8.73 -7.38
CA LEU A 47 7.33 7.61 -6.99
C LEU A 47 8.16 6.35 -6.75
N PRO A 48 7.84 5.59 -5.71
CA PRO A 48 8.45 4.29 -5.51
C PRO A 48 7.95 3.34 -6.60
N SER A 49 8.80 2.39 -7.01
CA SER A 49 8.54 1.51 -8.15
C SER A 49 7.33 0.57 -7.99
N TRP A 50 6.75 0.47 -6.79
CA TRP A 50 5.55 -0.31 -6.53
C TRP A 50 4.25 0.49 -6.77
N VAL A 51 4.32 1.82 -6.87
CA VAL A 51 3.19 2.68 -7.26
C VAL A 51 3.13 2.68 -8.79
N ASN A 52 2.19 1.90 -9.33
CA ASN A 52 1.98 1.80 -10.77
C ASN A 52 0.80 2.71 -11.17
N VAL A 53 1.11 3.88 -11.72
CA VAL A 53 0.14 4.88 -12.18
C VAL A 53 0.49 5.34 -13.61
N PRO A 54 -0.50 5.79 -14.40
CA PRO A 54 -0.24 6.34 -15.75
C PRO A 54 0.55 7.64 -15.71
N ASP A 55 1.23 7.97 -16.81
CA ASP A 55 2.05 9.20 -16.94
C ASP A 55 1.25 10.51 -16.78
N SER A 56 -0.06 10.45 -16.96
CA SER A 56 -0.98 11.58 -16.79
C SER A 56 -1.50 11.77 -15.36
N ALA A 57 -1.21 10.84 -14.45
CA ALA A 57 -1.70 10.87 -13.08
C ALA A 57 -1.23 12.12 -12.33
N LYS A 58 -2.13 12.70 -11.53
CA LYS A 58 -1.85 13.89 -10.71
C LYS A 58 -2.30 13.68 -9.27
N ASN A 59 -1.84 14.55 -8.37
CA ASN A 59 -2.25 14.57 -6.96
C ASN A 59 -2.18 13.18 -6.31
N ILE A 60 -1.07 12.49 -6.57
CA ILE A 60 -0.86 11.10 -6.20
C ILE A 60 -0.58 11.05 -4.71
N SER A 61 -1.34 10.25 -3.98
CA SER A 61 -1.09 9.99 -2.56
C SER A 61 -1.00 8.49 -2.34
N TYR A 62 -0.04 8.05 -1.55
CA TYR A 62 0.24 6.63 -1.39
C TYR A 62 0.66 6.26 0.04
N LEU A 63 0.50 4.98 0.34
CA LEU A 63 0.95 4.33 1.56
C LEU A 63 1.40 2.91 1.22
N GLN A 64 2.58 2.55 1.72
CA GLN A 64 3.03 1.18 1.85
C GLN A 64 3.36 0.87 3.31
N ILE A 65 2.73 -0.18 3.83
CA ILE A 65 3.16 -0.90 5.01
C ILE A 65 3.83 -2.17 4.51
N PHE A 66 5.16 -2.25 4.64
CA PHE A 66 5.96 -3.30 4.02
C PHE A 66 5.40 -4.72 4.31
N TRP A 67 5.19 -5.51 3.25
CA TRP A 67 4.52 -6.84 3.25
C TRP A 67 3.04 -6.88 3.64
N LEU A 68 2.43 -5.80 4.09
CA LEU A 68 1.08 -5.79 4.66
C LEU A 68 0.05 -5.02 3.84
N TYR A 69 0.40 -3.86 3.31
CA TYR A 69 -0.60 -3.00 2.69
C TYR A 69 0.03 -2.08 1.66
N ASN A 70 -0.58 -1.98 0.49
CA ASN A 70 -0.26 -0.96 -0.50
C ASN A 70 -1.56 -0.28 -0.89
N SER A 71 -1.59 1.04 -0.82
CA SER A 71 -2.70 1.82 -1.36
C SER A 71 -2.19 3.11 -1.96
N TYR A 72 -2.83 3.51 -3.04
CA TYR A 72 -2.60 4.80 -3.66
C TYR A 72 -3.86 5.31 -4.32
N GLU A 73 -3.97 6.62 -4.41
CA GLU A 73 -5.07 7.32 -5.07
C GLU A 73 -4.51 8.51 -5.85
N PHE A 74 -5.11 8.80 -7.00
CA PHE A 74 -4.60 9.78 -7.94
C PHE A 74 -5.71 10.30 -8.84
N ASP A 75 -5.55 11.52 -9.33
CA ASP A 75 -6.45 12.13 -10.29
C ASP A 75 -6.08 11.69 -11.70
N ILE A 76 -7.09 11.33 -12.48
CA ILE A 76 -6.95 10.82 -13.85
C ILE A 76 -8.27 10.95 -14.60
N SER A 77 -8.24 10.97 -15.95
CA SER A 77 -9.46 10.88 -16.74
C SER A 77 -10.07 9.48 -16.68
N GLU A 78 -11.38 9.36 -16.95
CA GLU A 78 -12.06 8.06 -16.98
C GLU A 78 -11.51 7.14 -18.07
N GLU A 79 -11.20 7.71 -19.24
CA GLU A 79 -10.62 6.97 -20.37
C GLU A 79 -9.27 6.35 -20.00
N GLU A 80 -8.39 7.12 -19.39
CA GLU A 80 -7.06 6.65 -18.99
C GLU A 80 -7.14 5.73 -17.75
N PHE A 81 -8.10 5.93 -16.86
CA PHE A 81 -8.39 4.96 -15.80
C PHE A 81 -8.79 3.61 -16.40
N LEU A 82 -9.70 3.59 -17.38
CA LEU A 82 -10.15 2.36 -18.01
C LEU A 82 -9.01 1.67 -18.77
N ASP A 83 -8.07 2.43 -19.34
CA ASP A 83 -6.85 1.90 -19.95
C ASP A 83 -5.91 1.27 -18.92
N TRP A 84 -5.60 2.01 -17.86
CA TRP A 84 -4.77 1.55 -16.75
C TRP A 84 -5.36 0.33 -16.05
N ALA A 85 -6.69 0.28 -15.89
CA ALA A 85 -7.39 -0.75 -15.18
C ALA A 85 -7.65 -2.02 -16.01
N LYS A 86 -7.16 -2.11 -17.25
CA LYS A 86 -7.41 -3.26 -18.17
C LYS A 86 -7.01 -4.63 -17.61
N GLU A 87 -6.09 -4.67 -16.66
CA GLU A 87 -5.68 -5.92 -15.99
C GLU A 87 -6.75 -6.48 -15.04
N TRP A 88 -7.73 -5.66 -14.65
CA TRP A 88 -8.84 -6.03 -13.80
C TRP A 88 -10.17 -5.97 -14.55
N PRO A 89 -11.11 -6.89 -14.29
CA PRO A 89 -12.45 -6.81 -14.86
C PRO A 89 -13.26 -5.75 -14.11
N VAL A 90 -12.97 -4.47 -14.34
CA VAL A 90 -13.74 -3.37 -13.76
C VAL A 90 -15.16 -3.34 -14.34
N HIS A 91 -16.12 -2.98 -13.50
CA HIS A 91 -17.53 -2.90 -13.82
C HIS A 91 -18.07 -1.53 -13.43
N LYS A 92 -19.08 -1.05 -14.16
CA LYS A 92 -19.78 0.17 -13.78
C LYS A 92 -20.43 0.00 -12.40
N ILE A 93 -20.33 1.03 -11.58
CA ILE A 93 -21.01 1.12 -10.27
C ILE A 93 -22.51 1.30 -10.52
N THR A 94 -23.31 0.33 -10.06
CA THR A 94 -24.79 0.39 -10.13
C THR A 94 -25.43 0.72 -8.80
N GLU A 95 -24.72 0.47 -7.70
CA GLU A 95 -25.10 0.80 -6.33
C GLU A 95 -23.90 1.45 -5.63
N PRO A 96 -24.11 2.43 -4.73
CA PRO A 96 -22.99 3.10 -4.07
C PRO A 96 -22.08 2.11 -3.34
N ILE A 97 -20.78 2.21 -3.61
CA ILE A 97 -19.74 1.42 -2.94
C ILE A 97 -18.97 2.30 -1.96
N THR A 98 -18.25 1.66 -1.05
CA THR A 98 -17.31 2.34 -0.16
C THR A 98 -15.91 1.79 -0.40
N VAL A 99 -14.98 2.68 -0.70
CA VAL A 99 -13.56 2.34 -0.83
C VAL A 99 -12.80 2.83 0.39
N MET A 100 -11.81 2.05 0.80
CA MET A 100 -10.92 2.40 1.91
C MET A 100 -9.73 3.17 1.35
N ARG A 101 -9.47 4.35 1.92
CA ARG A 101 -8.35 5.21 1.56
C ARG A 101 -7.10 4.86 2.35
N TYR A 102 -5.95 5.28 1.83
CA TYR A 102 -4.64 5.11 2.46
C TYR A 102 -4.58 5.71 3.88
N THR A 103 -5.34 6.78 4.14
CA THR A 103 -5.41 7.51 5.41
C THR A 103 -5.81 6.64 6.60
N ARG A 104 -6.49 5.49 6.39
CA ARG A 104 -6.89 4.55 7.46
C ARG A 104 -5.78 4.24 8.46
N TYR A 105 -4.57 4.08 7.93
CA TYR A 105 -3.42 3.59 8.68
C TYR A 105 -2.49 4.69 9.17
N ILE A 106 -2.78 5.95 8.80
CA ILE A 106 -1.99 7.12 9.19
C ILE A 106 -2.73 7.92 10.24
N LEU A 107 -4.06 8.01 10.12
CA LEU A 107 -4.88 8.74 11.08
C LEU A 107 -4.99 7.96 12.40
N PRO A 108 -4.82 8.63 13.55
CA PRO A 108 -5.03 8.00 14.84
C PRO A 108 -6.49 7.55 14.97
N GLN A 109 -6.70 6.37 15.55
CA GLN A 109 -8.05 5.90 15.86
C GLN A 109 -8.70 6.86 16.87
N PRO A 110 -9.91 7.35 16.61
CA PRO A 110 -10.60 8.24 17.53
C PRO A 110 -11.05 7.50 18.80
N ASN A 111 -11.38 8.26 19.84
CA ASN A 111 -12.11 7.71 20.97
C ASN A 111 -13.49 7.25 20.49
N ARG A 112 -13.86 5.99 20.74
CA ARG A 112 -15.13 5.42 20.29
C ARG A 112 -16.36 6.06 20.93
N ASP A 113 -16.18 6.68 22.09
CA ASP A 113 -17.24 7.40 22.80
C ASP A 113 -17.46 8.82 22.25
N ASP A 114 -16.52 9.33 21.44
CA ASP A 114 -16.61 10.61 20.77
C ASP A 114 -17.16 10.42 19.35
N ARG A 115 -18.48 10.58 19.21
CA ARG A 115 -19.19 10.33 17.94
C ARG A 115 -18.70 11.24 16.82
N ASP A 116 -18.44 12.51 17.10
CA ASP A 116 -18.03 13.47 16.08
C ASP A 116 -16.63 13.12 15.56
N ALA A 117 -15.71 12.72 16.44
CA ALA A 117 -14.39 12.25 16.06
C ALA A 117 -14.43 10.93 15.26
N VAL A 118 -15.39 10.04 15.56
CA VAL A 118 -15.61 8.81 14.78
C VAL A 118 -16.10 9.14 13.38
N ASP A 119 -17.10 10.01 13.25
CA ASP A 119 -17.68 10.37 11.95
C ASP A 119 -16.63 11.11 11.08
N GLU A 120 -15.84 12.01 11.68
CA GLU A 120 -14.72 12.67 11.00
C GLU A 120 -13.69 11.64 10.53
N TYR A 121 -13.27 10.72 11.39
CA TYR A 121 -12.33 9.65 11.04
C TYR A 121 -12.87 8.81 9.89
N GLU A 122 -14.12 8.34 9.97
CA GLU A 122 -14.73 7.51 8.93
C GLU A 122 -14.81 8.25 7.60
N SER A 123 -15.19 9.54 7.59
CA SER A 123 -15.24 10.35 6.36
C SER A 123 -13.88 10.55 5.70
N ASN A 124 -12.80 10.56 6.50
CA ASN A 124 -11.44 10.69 5.99
C ASN A 124 -10.88 9.36 5.48
N VAL A 125 -11.30 8.25 6.08
CA VAL A 125 -10.79 6.90 5.84
C VAL A 125 -11.56 6.15 4.78
N PHE A 126 -12.84 6.43 4.65
CA PHE A 126 -13.74 5.77 3.71
C PHE A 126 -14.30 6.79 2.73
N HIS A 127 -14.22 6.46 1.46
CA HIS A 127 -14.80 7.29 0.40
C HIS A 127 -15.95 6.54 -0.27
N LYS A 128 -17.12 7.19 -0.31
CA LYS A 128 -18.31 6.63 -0.95
C LYS A 128 -18.34 7.05 -2.42
N ILE A 129 -18.44 6.08 -3.32
CA ILE A 129 -18.50 6.30 -4.76
C ILE A 129 -19.88 5.85 -5.24
N SER A 130 -20.64 6.77 -5.85
CA SER A 130 -21.96 6.47 -6.40
C SER A 130 -21.97 6.38 -7.93
N ASN A 131 -20.94 6.91 -8.59
CA ASN A 131 -20.81 6.94 -10.04
C ASN A 131 -19.35 6.68 -10.45
N GLY A 132 -19.14 5.72 -11.36
CA GLY A 132 -17.82 5.36 -11.84
C GLY A 132 -17.68 3.86 -12.07
N HIS A 133 -16.48 3.33 -11.84
CA HIS A 133 -16.12 1.94 -12.11
C HIS A 133 -15.44 1.30 -10.91
N TYR A 134 -15.61 0.00 -10.73
CA TYR A 134 -14.96 -0.72 -9.65
C TYR A 134 -14.67 -2.17 -9.99
N TYR A 135 -13.67 -2.70 -9.31
CA TYR A 135 -13.35 -4.11 -9.22
C TYR A 135 -12.97 -4.42 -7.78
N TYR A 136 -13.52 -5.51 -7.24
CA TYR A 136 -13.13 -6.04 -5.95
C TYR A 136 -12.93 -7.55 -6.06
N LYS A 137 -11.80 -8.03 -5.53
CA LYS A 137 -11.55 -9.47 -5.37
C LYS A 137 -11.01 -9.74 -3.98
N GLU A 138 -11.75 -10.55 -3.23
CA GLU A 138 -11.33 -11.06 -1.94
C GLU A 138 -10.16 -12.04 -2.10
N ASN A 139 -9.25 -12.04 -1.12
CA ASN A 139 -8.16 -13.00 -1.09
C ASN A 139 -8.63 -14.32 -0.47
N GLU A 140 -8.87 -15.33 -1.30
CA GLU A 140 -9.36 -16.66 -0.89
C GLU A 140 -8.48 -17.38 0.14
N ASN A 141 -7.19 -17.03 0.24
CA ASN A 141 -6.21 -17.75 1.05
C ASN A 141 -5.84 -17.06 2.37
N ARG A 142 -6.45 -15.91 2.71
CA ARG A 142 -6.07 -15.13 3.90
C ARG A 142 -7.31 -14.52 4.56
N ASN A 143 -7.29 -14.42 5.90
CA ASN A 143 -8.39 -14.05 6.81
C ASN A 143 -9.03 -12.66 6.55
N GLY A 144 -9.60 -12.47 5.36
CA GLY A 144 -10.10 -11.20 4.85
C GLY A 144 -8.98 -10.36 4.21
N GLY A 145 -9.40 -9.46 3.34
CA GLY A 145 -8.52 -8.64 2.51
C GLY A 145 -8.81 -8.84 1.03
N GLY A 146 -8.14 -8.11 0.16
CA GLY A 146 -8.39 -8.17 -1.27
C GLY A 146 -7.75 -7.06 -2.06
N ILE A 147 -7.93 -7.14 -3.37
CA ILE A 147 -7.63 -6.06 -4.31
C ILE A 147 -8.92 -5.27 -4.50
N CYS A 148 -8.83 -3.96 -4.31
CA CYS A 148 -9.85 -3.00 -4.67
C CYS A 148 -9.25 -2.02 -5.69
N VAL A 149 -9.91 -1.91 -6.85
CA VAL A 149 -9.61 -0.91 -7.87
C VAL A 149 -10.89 -0.16 -8.13
N ALA A 150 -10.89 1.16 -8.01
CA ALA A 150 -12.09 1.96 -8.22
C ALA A 150 -11.78 3.30 -8.85
N TYR A 151 -12.78 3.87 -9.50
CA TYR A 151 -12.76 5.21 -10.06
C TYR A 151 -14.04 5.93 -9.70
N ASP A 152 -13.89 7.15 -9.21
CA ASP A 152 -14.98 8.08 -8.96
C ASP A 152 -15.05 9.10 -10.09
N THR A 153 -16.09 9.00 -10.92
CA THR A 153 -16.30 9.90 -12.06
C THR A 153 -16.52 11.35 -11.60
N ASP A 154 -17.18 11.55 -10.46
CA ASP A 154 -17.54 12.88 -9.98
C ASP A 154 -16.31 13.63 -9.45
N LYS A 155 -15.33 12.89 -8.92
CA LYS A 155 -14.05 13.43 -8.44
C LYS A 155 -12.90 13.31 -9.45
N GLN A 156 -13.09 12.58 -10.55
CA GLN A 156 -12.02 12.21 -11.49
C GLN A 156 -10.82 11.57 -10.78
N ARG A 157 -11.09 10.66 -9.84
CA ARG A 157 -10.09 10.10 -8.94
C ARG A 157 -10.13 8.58 -8.94
N ALA A 158 -8.98 7.97 -9.15
CA ALA A 158 -8.76 6.53 -9.06
C ALA A 158 -8.24 6.14 -7.67
N TYR A 159 -8.59 4.92 -7.25
CA TYR A 159 -8.22 4.34 -5.98
C TYR A 159 -7.73 2.91 -6.20
N PHE A 160 -6.55 2.61 -5.67
CA PHE A 160 -6.01 1.27 -5.56
C PHE A 160 -5.79 0.94 -4.09
N SER A 161 -6.23 -0.24 -3.66
CA SER A 161 -5.95 -0.76 -2.33
C SER A 161 -5.74 -2.26 -2.39
N PHE A 162 -4.61 -2.71 -1.87
CA PHE A 162 -4.32 -4.10 -1.58
C PHE A 162 -4.30 -4.29 -0.06
N ALA A 163 -5.34 -4.91 0.48
CA ALA A 163 -5.50 -5.14 1.91
C ALA A 163 -5.26 -6.59 2.31
N PHE A 164 -4.55 -6.82 3.41
CA PHE A 164 -4.77 -7.98 4.28
C PHE A 164 -5.65 -7.51 5.46
N ARG A 165 -6.66 -8.30 5.83
CA ARG A 165 -7.48 -8.04 7.02
C ARG A 165 -6.90 -8.77 8.23
#